data_AF-A0A7J9QCR2-F1
#
_entry.id   AF-A0A7J9QCR2-F1
#
_cell.length_a   1.000
_cell.length_b   1.000
_cell.length_c   1.000
_cell.angle_alpha   90.00
_cell.angle_beta   90.00
_cell.angle_gamma   90.00
#
_symmetry.space_group_name_H-M   'P 1'
#
loop_
_entity.id
_entity.type
_entity.pdbx_description
1 polymer ?
#
loop_
_entity_poly.entity_id
_entity_poly.type
_entity_poly.pdbx_seq_one_letter_code
_entity_poly.pdbx_strand_id
1 'polypeptide(L)' 'FDAHSSYKRVYSALSEQGISIRKLGKIGNHDGCLRVTIGTKEMNSKFLLAIRDYLG' A
#
# COMPACT_ATOMS: atom_id res chain seq x y z
N PHE A 1 9.37 3.14 16.84
CA PHE A 1 9.17 3.01 15.39
C PHE A 1 7.72 2.60 15.20
N ASP A 2 6.83 3.59 15.14
CA ASP A 2 5.38 3.39 15.20
C ASP A 2 4.85 2.94 13.83
N ALA A 3 4.80 1.62 13.61
CA ALA A 3 4.21 0.99 12.43
C ALA A 3 2.74 1.40 12.18
N HIS A 4 2.09 2.00 13.17
CA HIS A 4 0.75 2.58 13.07
C HIS A 4 0.66 3.79 12.11
N SER A 5 1.75 4.52 11.88
CA SER A 5 1.75 5.66 10.95
C SER A 5 2.21 5.27 9.54
N SER A 6 3.01 4.21 9.42
CA SER A 6 3.64 3.81 8.15
C SER A 6 2.63 3.32 7.12
N TYR A 7 1.62 2.52 7.51
CA TYR A 7 0.60 2.05 6.56
C TYR A 7 -0.24 3.19 5.97
N LYS A 8 -0.45 4.26 6.76
CA LYS A 8 -1.20 5.45 6.34
C LYS A 8 -0.40 6.27 5.32
N ARG A 9 0.91 6.32 5.51
CA ARG A 9 1.86 6.96 4.58
C ARG A 9 1.96 6.19 3.26
N VAL A 10 2.10 4.86 3.31
CA VAL A 10 2.09 4.00 2.11
C VAL A 10 0.77 4.11 1.35
N TYR A 11 -0.37 4.13 2.06
CA TYR A 11 -1.67 4.32 1.42
C TYR A 11 -1.77 5.67 0.69
N SER A 12 -1.34 6.75 1.34
CA SER A 12 -1.43 8.10 0.77
C SER A 12 -0.54 8.21 -0.47
N ALA A 13 0.69 7.71 -0.38
CA ALA A 13 1.64 7.64 -1.48
C ALA A 13 1.09 6.89 -2.71
N LEU A 14 0.53 5.70 -2.48
CA LEU A 14 -0.08 4.90 -3.54
C LEU A 14 -1.28 5.63 -4.17
N SER A 15 -2.10 6.31 -3.35
CA SER A 15 -3.21 7.11 -3.83
C SER A 15 -2.76 8.30 -4.68
N GLU A 16 -1.67 8.98 -4.32
CA GLU A 16 -1.07 10.08 -5.09
C GLU A 16 -0.53 9.60 -6.46
N GLN A 17 -0.02 8.37 -6.52
CA GLN A 17 0.39 7.70 -7.77
C GLN A 17 -0.79 7.18 -8.61
N GLY A 18 -2.03 7.42 -8.17
CA GLY A 18 -3.25 6.94 -8.83
C GLY A 18 -3.55 5.45 -8.61
N ILE A 19 -2.90 4.82 -7.63
CA ILE A 19 -3.08 3.41 -7.30
C ILE A 19 -4.07 3.29 -6.14
N SER A 20 -5.28 2.84 -6.47
CA SER A 20 -6.32 2.61 -5.47
C SER A 20 -6.15 1.24 -4.79
N ILE A 21 -5.82 1.25 -3.51
CA ILE A 21 -5.78 0.05 -2.65
C ILE A 21 -6.85 0.15 -1.55
N ARG A 22 -7.24 -0.99 -0.98
CA ARG A 22 -8.27 -1.03 0.08
C ARG A 22 -7.62 -1.22 1.45
N LYS A 23 -7.91 -0.33 2.40
CA LYS A 23 -7.52 -0.50 3.80
C LYS A 23 -8.40 -1.59 4.41
N LEU A 24 -7.78 -2.64 4.94
CA LEU A 24 -8.49 -3.67 5.72
C LEU A 24 -8.44 -3.36 7.22
N GLY A 25 -7.53 -2.49 7.66
CA GLY A 25 -7.40 -2.14 9.08
C GLY A 25 -6.76 -3.29 9.82
N LYS A 26 -7.51 -3.96 10.70
CA LYS A 26 -7.02 -5.08 11.52
C LYS A 26 -7.47 -6.42 10.95
N ILE A 27 -6.52 -7.27 10.59
CA ILE A 27 -6.77 -8.67 10.22
C ILE A 27 -6.11 -9.56 11.27
N GLY A 28 -6.94 -10.22 12.09
CA GLY A 28 -6.45 -11.03 13.21
C GLY A 28 -5.65 -10.18 14.21
N ASN A 29 -4.37 -10.52 14.39
CA ASN A 29 -3.43 -9.79 15.26
C ASN A 29 -2.60 -8.73 14.52
N HIS A 30 -2.79 -8.54 13.21
CA HIS A 30 -2.04 -7.57 12.42
C HIS A 30 -2.88 -6.33 12.17
N ASP A 31 -2.38 -5.17 12.61
CA ASP A 31 -2.98 -3.86 12.32
C ASP A 31 -2.29 -3.22 11.10
N GLY A 32 -2.98 -2.30 10.43
CA GLY A 32 -2.46 -1.63 9.24
C GLY A 32 -2.43 -2.48 7.96
N CYS A 33 -3.27 -3.53 7.86
CA CYS A 33 -3.33 -4.35 6.67
C CYS A 33 -3.93 -3.60 5.47
N LEU A 34 -3.27 -3.76 4.32
CA LEU A 34 -3.66 -3.19 3.04
C LEU A 34 -3.93 -4.33 2.04
N ARG A 35 -4.98 -4.20 1.25
CA ARG A 35 -5.33 -5.12 0.16
C ARG A 35 -5.15 -4.43 -1.18
N VAL A 36 -4.34 -5.03 -2.04
CA VAL A 36 -4.17 -4.61 -3.44
C VAL A 36 -4.93 -5.58 -4.35
N THR A 37 -5.57 -5.04 -5.38
CA THR A 37 -6.20 -5.85 -6.44
C THR A 37 -5.16 -6.10 -7.52
N ILE A 38 -4.99 -7.37 -7.93
CA ILE A 38 -4.14 -7.71 -9.07
C ILE A 38 -4.86 -7.29 -10.36
N GLY A 39 -4.30 -6.29 -11.04
CA GLY A 39 -4.82 -5.78 -12.31
C GLY A 39 -3.98 -6.21 -13.50
N THR A 40 -3.80 -5.30 -14.46
CA THR A 40 -2.91 -5.51 -15.60
C THR A 40 -1.44 -5.47 -15.18
N LYS A 41 -0.56 -5.97 -16.05
CA LYS A 41 0.89 -5.94 -15.83
C LYS A 41 1.41 -4.52 -15.56
N GLU A 42 0.90 -3.53 -16.29
CA GLU A 42 1.27 -2.12 -16.10
C GLU A 42 0.88 -1.58 -14.72
N MET A 43 -0.33 -1.91 -14.24
CA MET A 43 -0.78 -1.53 -12.90
C MET A 43 0.07 -2.19 -11.81
N ASN A 44 0.38 -3.48 -11.97
CA ASN A 44 1.25 -4.19 -11.03
C ASN A 44 2.67 -3.61 -11.03
N SER A 45 3.24 -3.30 -12.19
CA SER A 45 4.55 -2.67 -12.29
C SER A 45 4.59 -1.31 -11.60
N LYS A 46 3.57 -0.46 -11.79
CA LYS A 46 3.47 0.84 -11.10
C LYS A 46 3.41 0.66 -9.58
N PHE A 47 2.63 -0.30 -9.10
CA PHE A 47 2.54 -0.62 -7.68
C PHE A 47 3.87 -1.08 -7.09
N LEU A 48 4.55 -2.02 -7.75
CA LEU A 48 5.84 -2.54 -7.28
C LEU A 48 6.91 -1.45 -7.24
N LEU A 49 6.94 -0.56 -8.24
CA LEU A 49 7.87 0.58 -8.26
C LEU A 49 7.57 1.57 -7.13
N ALA A 50 6.30 1.94 -6.93
CA ALA A 50 5.89 2.87 -5.87
C ALA A 50 6.21 2.33 -4.46
N ILE A 51 6.00 1.04 -4.21
CA ILE A 51 6.34 0.41 -2.93
C ILE A 51 7.86 0.37 -2.71
N ARG A 52 8.64 0.06 -3.75
CA ARG A 52 10.11 0.03 -3.64
C ARG A 52 10.69 1.40 -3.31
N ASP A 53 10.15 2.46 -3.91
CA ASP A 53 10.57 3.84 -3.65
C ASP A 53 10.28 4.28 -2.21
N TYR A 54 9.16 3.84 -1.64
CA TYR A 54 8.74 4.20 -0.28
C TYR A 54 9.33 3.33 0.85
N LEU A 55 9.81 2.12 0.55
CA LEU A 55 10.41 1.20 1.53
C LEU A 55 11.95 1.16 1.49
N GLY A 56 12.57 1.79 0.48
CA GLY A 56 14.02 2.00 0.41
C GLY A 56 14.48 3.13 1.31
#